data_AF-A0A3D8RWG6-F1
#
_entry.id   AF-A0A3D8RWG6-F1
#
_cell.length_a   1.000
_cell.length_b   1.000
_cell.length_c   1.000
_cell.angle_alpha   90.00
_cell.angle_beta   90.00
_cell.angle_gamma   90.00
#
_symmetry.space_group_name_H-M   'P 1'
#
loop_
_entity.id
_entity.type
_entity.pdbx_description
1 polymer ?
#
loop_
_entity_poly.entity_id
_entity_poly.type
_entity_poly.pdbx_seq_one_letter_code
_entity_poly.pdbx_strand_id
1 'polypeptide(L)'
;MLRYRLGQNVFFWSVLETIKWTPMFILCFGGLSLHLSTAILYHCFSIKMEWTATAKEVENQGFRVGLDKILRYFKYLYIICIPVIAGMIYLGVSAPRGWIIRDFAAIVPLANQIGCHALLPFALGLI
;
A
#
# COMPACT_ATOMS: atom_id res chain seq x y z
N MET A 1 -21.14 8.20 -7.52
CA MET A 1 -21.98 9.43 -7.42
C MET A 1 -22.01 10.28 -8.70
N LEU A 2 -20.89 10.48 -9.40
CA LEU A 2 -20.85 11.28 -10.65
C LEU A 2 -21.83 10.77 -11.72
N ARG A 3 -21.87 9.45 -11.97
CA ARG A 3 -22.77 8.82 -12.95
C ARG A 3 -24.26 9.05 -12.66
N TYR A 4 -24.65 9.08 -11.39
CA TYR A 4 -26.01 9.42 -10.98
C TYR A 4 -26.35 10.87 -11.30
N ARG A 5 -25.42 11.81 -11.02
CA ARG A 5 -25.61 13.24 -11.34
C ARG A 5 -25.68 13.51 -12.84
N LEU A 6 -25.04 12.69 -13.65
CA LEU A 6 -25.08 12.75 -15.11
C LEU A 6 -26.29 12.02 -15.72
N GLY A 7 -27.19 11.45 -14.89
CA GLY A 7 -28.35 10.68 -15.36
C GLY A 7 -28.00 9.34 -16.04
N GLN A 8 -26.75 8.88 -15.93
CA GLN A 8 -26.26 7.66 -16.59
C GLN A 8 -26.56 6.37 -15.82
N ASN A 9 -26.82 6.47 -14.52
CA ASN A 9 -27.16 5.33 -13.66
C ASN A 9 -28.01 5.77 -12.48
N VAL A 10 -28.76 4.86 -11.86
CA VAL A 10 -29.48 5.16 -10.61
C VAL A 10 -28.53 5.23 -9.41
N PHE A 11 -28.98 5.86 -8.33
CA PHE A 11 -28.15 6.20 -7.18
C PHE A 11 -27.47 4.97 -6.55
N PHE A 12 -28.24 3.97 -6.13
CA PHE A 12 -27.71 2.80 -5.42
C PHE A 12 -26.75 1.97 -6.28
N TRP A 13 -27.06 1.76 -7.56
CA TRP A 13 -26.17 1.07 -8.49
C TRP A 13 -24.85 1.83 -8.67
N SER A 14 -24.90 3.16 -8.77
CA SER A 14 -23.70 4.00 -8.86
C SER A 14 -22.82 3.94 -7.59
N VAL A 15 -23.43 3.77 -6.41
CA VAL A 15 -22.72 3.64 -5.13
C VAL A 15 -22.03 2.29 -5.05
N LEU A 16 -22.74 1.20 -5.35
CA LEU A 16 -22.17 -0.15 -5.35
C LEU A 16 -21.01 -0.28 -6.33
N GLU A 17 -21.15 0.31 -7.52
CA GLU A 17 -20.06 0.36 -8.49
C GLU A 17 -18.83 1.10 -7.95
N THR A 18 -19.02 2.21 -7.24
CA THR A 18 -17.90 2.95 -6.61
C THR A 18 -17.25 2.13 -5.49
N ILE A 19 -18.06 1.50 -4.63
CA ILE A 19 -17.56 0.65 -3.52
C ILE A 19 -16.78 -0.53 -4.06
N LYS A 20 -17.22 -1.17 -5.15
CA LYS A 20 -16.51 -2.28 -5.81
C LYS A 20 -15.06 -1.91 -6.17
N TRP A 21 -14.82 -0.69 -6.63
CA TRP A 21 -13.48 -0.23 -7.02
C TRP A 21 -12.68 0.39 -5.87
N THR A 22 -13.35 0.74 -4.76
CA THR A 22 -12.71 1.39 -3.61
C THR A 22 -11.55 0.58 -3.01
N PRO A 23 -11.61 -0.76 -2.84
CA PRO A 23 -10.48 -1.56 -2.37
C PRO A 23 -9.20 -1.38 -3.20
N MET A 24 -9.33 -1.35 -4.54
CA MET A 24 -8.19 -1.11 -5.42
C MET A 24 -7.58 0.28 -5.19
N PHE A 25 -8.41 1.30 -5.01
CA PHE A 25 -7.94 2.66 -4.72
C PHE A 25 -7.29 2.77 -3.34
N ILE A 26 -7.86 2.13 -2.30
CA ILE A 26 -7.28 2.10 -0.97
C ILE A 26 -5.90 1.45 -1.02
N LEU A 27 -5.78 0.30 -1.68
CA LEU A 27 -4.52 -0.41 -1.80
C LEU A 27 -3.47 0.42 -2.56
N CYS A 28 -3.86 0.98 -3.71
CA CYS A 28 -2.97 1.76 -4.56
C CYS A 28 -2.51 3.05 -3.88
N PHE A 29 -3.43 3.91 -3.45
CA PHE A 29 -3.07 5.19 -2.81
C PHE A 29 -2.48 5.00 -1.41
N GLY A 30 -2.91 3.97 -0.69
CA GLY A 30 -2.32 3.60 0.59
C GLY A 30 -0.86 3.18 0.44
N GLY A 31 -0.52 2.36 -0.56
CA GLY A 31 0.83 1.85 -0.76
C GLY A 31 1.81 2.81 -1.44
N LEU A 32 1.38 3.98 -1.91
CA LEU A 32 2.26 4.93 -2.63
C LEU A 32 3.13 5.82 -1.71
N SER A 33 2.76 5.99 -0.44
CA SER A 33 3.34 7.03 0.42
C SER A 33 4.85 6.86 0.71
N LEU A 34 5.35 5.65 0.94
CA LEU A 34 6.78 5.36 1.14
C LEU A 34 7.60 5.65 -0.13
N HIS A 35 7.07 5.29 -1.30
CA HIS A 35 7.72 5.56 -2.58
C HIS A 35 7.82 7.06 -2.85
N LEU A 36 6.72 7.80 -2.61
CA LEU A 36 6.70 9.25 -2.74
C LEU A 36 7.64 9.94 -1.76
N SER A 37 7.65 9.49 -0.50
CA SER A 37 8.58 10.00 0.52
C SER A 37 10.04 9.78 0.11
N THR A 38 10.35 8.62 -0.47
CA THR A 38 11.71 8.33 -0.99
C THR A 38 12.09 9.27 -2.14
N ALA A 39 11.17 9.54 -3.07
CA ALA A 39 11.40 10.47 -4.16
C ALA A 39 11.64 11.91 -3.65
N ILE A 40 10.87 12.34 -2.65
CA ILE A 40 11.06 13.65 -2.00
C ILE A 40 12.42 13.70 -1.29
N LEU A 41 12.81 12.65 -0.57
CA LEU A 41 14.12 12.59 0.09
C LEU A 41 15.26 12.67 -0.93
N TYR A 42 15.19 11.94 -2.04
CA TYR A 42 16.18 12.04 -3.11
C TYR A 42 16.27 13.45 -3.69
N HIS A 43 15.14 14.11 -3.87
CA HIS A 43 15.12 15.51 -4.29
C HIS A 43 15.80 16.43 -3.26
N CYS A 44 15.47 16.31 -1.97
CA CYS A 44 16.06 17.11 -0.89
C CYS A 44 17.58 16.93 -0.78
N PHE A 45 18.10 15.73 -1.06
CA PHE A 45 19.53 15.43 -1.00
C PHE A 45 20.26 15.57 -2.35
N SER A 46 19.59 16.10 -3.39
CA SER A 46 20.15 16.21 -4.75
C SER A 46 20.69 14.88 -5.31
N ILE A 47 20.07 13.77 -4.91
CA ILE A 47 20.41 12.43 -5.40
C ILE A 47 19.71 12.24 -6.74
N LYS A 48 20.48 11.86 -7.77
CA LYS A 48 19.94 11.57 -9.10
C LYS A 48 19.03 10.34 -9.03
N MET A 49 17.75 10.55 -9.33
CA MET A 49 16.75 9.51 -9.47
C MET A 49 16.29 9.48 -10.93
N GLU A 50 16.25 8.30 -11.53
CA GLU A 50 15.67 8.10 -12.85
C GLU A 50 14.28 7.50 -12.75
N TRP A 51 13.36 8.00 -13.58
CA TRP A 51 12.02 7.45 -13.70
C TRP A 51 12.01 6.41 -14.81
N THR A 52 11.96 5.14 -14.44
CA THR A 52 11.81 4.06 -15.42
C THR A 52 10.40 4.07 -16.00
N ALA A 53 10.28 3.93 -17.33
CA ALA A 53 8.99 3.79 -17.98
C ALA A 53 8.28 2.51 -17.49
N THR A 54 6.97 2.60 -17.24
CA THR A 54 6.15 1.44 -16.89
C THR A 54 6.25 0.39 -17.99
N ALA A 55 6.67 -0.82 -17.65
CA ALA A 55 6.76 -1.93 -18.60
C ALA A 55 5.36 -2.23 -19.16
N LYS A 56 5.22 -2.24 -20.49
CA LYS A 56 3.93 -2.42 -21.18
C LYS A 56 3.56 -3.89 -21.42
N GLU A 57 4.52 -4.79 -21.31
CA GLU A 57 4.34 -6.23 -21.51
C GLU A 57 4.64 -6.94 -20.19
N VAL A 58 3.64 -7.65 -19.66
CA VAL A 58 3.83 -8.59 -18.56
C VAL A 58 4.23 -9.92 -19.20
N GLU A 59 5.49 -10.31 -19.06
CA GLU A 59 5.89 -11.68 -19.38
C GLU A 59 5.16 -12.63 -18.43
N ASN A 60 4.47 -13.63 -18.98
CA ASN A 60 3.77 -14.64 -18.21
C ASN A 60 4.81 -15.52 -17.48
N GLN A 61 5.18 -15.12 -16.26
CA GLN A 61 6.14 -15.80 -15.41
C GLN A 61 5.39 -16.60 -14.35
N GLY A 62 5.86 -17.82 -14.04
CA GLY A 62 5.21 -18.65 -13.01
C GLY A 62 5.18 -17.97 -11.64
N PHE A 63 4.13 -18.25 -10.84
CA PHE A 63 3.87 -17.64 -9.52
C PHE A 63 5.11 -17.51 -8.60
N ARG A 64 5.94 -18.57 -8.52
CA ARG A 64 7.16 -18.57 -7.69
C ARG A 64 8.22 -17.59 -8.20
N VAL A 65 8.38 -17.48 -9.52
CA VAL A 65 9.33 -16.54 -10.14
C VAL A 65 8.87 -15.10 -9.88
N GLY A 66 7.56 -14.84 -9.97
CA GLY A 66 6.96 -13.56 -9.59
C GLY A 66 7.20 -13.21 -8.12
N LEU A 67 7.00 -14.17 -7.21
CA LEU A 67 7.21 -13.97 -5.78
C LEU A 67 8.67 -13.63 -5.44
N ASP A 68 9.63 -14.38 -5.97
CA ASP A 68 11.06 -14.14 -5.74
C ASP A 68 11.50 -12.76 -6.28
N LYS A 69 10.92 -12.36 -7.41
CA LYS A 69 11.12 -11.03 -7.99
C LYS A 69 10.58 -9.96 -7.05
N ILE A 70 9.33 -10.07 -6.61
CA ILE A 70 8.71 -9.12 -5.69
C ILE A 70 9.57 -8.91 -4.44
N LEU A 71 9.98 -9.99 -3.77
CA LEU A 71 10.78 -9.90 -2.55
C LEU A 71 12.14 -9.25 -2.80
N ARG A 72 12.77 -9.52 -3.95
CA ARG A 72 14.08 -8.94 -4.31
C ARG A 72 13.99 -7.44 -4.61
N TYR A 73 12.98 -7.02 -5.39
CA TYR A 73 12.81 -5.62 -5.80
C TYR A 73 12.28 -4.75 -4.66
N PHE A 74 11.36 -5.27 -3.84
CA PHE A 74 10.72 -4.53 -2.74
C PHE A 74 11.34 -4.81 -1.37
N LYS A 75 12.53 -5.41 -1.30
CA LYS A 75 13.21 -5.75 -0.03
C LYS A 75 13.30 -4.59 0.97
N TYR A 76 13.58 -3.37 0.49
CA TYR A 76 13.71 -2.19 1.35
C TYR A 76 12.37 -1.77 1.96
N LEU A 77 11.27 -1.93 1.21
CA LEU A 77 9.92 -1.69 1.72
C LEU A 77 9.60 -2.66 2.85
N TYR A 78 9.92 -3.95 2.70
CA TYR A 78 9.69 -4.95 3.75
C TYR A 78 10.58 -4.75 4.97
N ILE A 79 11.83 -4.31 4.78
CA ILE A 79 12.73 -3.94 5.88
C ILE A 79 12.17 -2.80 6.71
N ILE A 80 11.42 -1.86 6.11
CA ILE A 80 10.75 -0.77 6.85
C ILE A 80 9.45 -1.27 7.50
N CYS A 81 8.66 -2.09 6.81
CA CYS A 81 7.37 -2.55 7.32
C CYS A 81 7.51 -3.49 8.54
N ILE A 82 8.48 -4.42 8.51
CA ILE A 82 8.63 -5.46 9.55
C ILE A 82 8.85 -4.84 10.96
N PRO A 83 9.78 -3.88 11.18
CA PRO A 83 9.95 -3.23 12.46
C PRO A 83 8.70 -2.48 12.94
N VAL A 84 7.95 -1.86 12.04
CA VAL A 84 6.72 -1.14 12.42
C VAL A 84 5.65 -2.13 12.86
N ILE A 85 5.47 -3.25 12.15
CA ILE A 85 4.56 -4.33 12.56
C ILE A 85 4.98 -4.88 13.93
N ALA A 86 6.26 -5.17 14.12
CA ALA A 86 6.79 -5.66 15.39
C ALA A 86 6.54 -4.65 16.53
N GLY A 87 6.75 -3.35 16.27
CA GLY A 87 6.45 -2.27 17.20
C GLY A 87 4.95 -2.20 17.56
N MET A 88 4.06 -2.34 16.58
CA MET A 88 2.62 -2.38 16.82
C MET A 88 2.21 -3.56 17.71
N ILE A 89 2.74 -4.76 17.44
CA ILE A 89 2.46 -5.95 18.24
C ILE A 89 3.00 -5.79 19.67
N TYR A 90 4.24 -5.30 19.79
CA TYR A 90 4.88 -5.08 21.09
C TYR A 90 4.10 -4.06 21.94
N LEU A 91 3.76 -2.90 21.36
CA LEU A 91 2.99 -1.84 22.04
C LEU A 91 1.55 -2.26 22.34
N GLY A 92 0.98 -3.20 21.59
CA GLY A 92 -0.37 -3.71 21.86
C GLY A 92 -0.45 -4.76 22.98
N VAL A 93 0.62 -5.56 23.17
CA VAL A 93 0.57 -6.76 24.02
C VAL A 93 1.51 -6.70 25.22
N SER A 94 2.75 -6.25 25.02
CA SER A 94 3.86 -6.51 25.96
C SER A 94 4.55 -5.26 26.52
N ALA A 95 4.11 -4.06 26.13
CA ALA A 95 4.72 -2.83 26.60
C ALA A 95 4.44 -2.54 28.09
N PRO A 96 5.36 -1.85 28.80
CA PRO A 96 5.16 -1.44 30.19
C PRO A 96 3.89 -0.60 30.38
N ARG A 97 3.36 -0.58 31.62
CA ARG A 97 2.21 0.28 31.98
C ARG A 97 2.50 1.73 31.60
N GLY A 98 1.59 2.34 30.84
CA GLY A 98 1.72 3.68 30.28
C GLY A 98 2.12 3.75 28.81
N TRP A 99 2.69 2.67 28.25
CA TRP A 99 3.12 2.59 26.84
C TRP A 99 2.23 1.66 25.99
N ILE A 100 1.21 1.05 26.60
CA ILE A 100 0.30 0.15 25.91
C ILE A 100 -0.65 0.97 25.03
N ILE A 101 -0.66 0.67 23.73
CA ILE A 101 -1.56 1.30 22.76
C ILE A 101 -2.66 0.31 22.41
N ARG A 102 -3.88 0.60 22.87
CA ARG A 102 -5.10 -0.18 22.57
C ARG A 102 -6.16 0.63 21.82
N ASP A 103 -5.89 1.90 21.57
CA ASP A 103 -6.83 2.78 20.88
C ASP A 103 -6.95 2.41 19.41
N PHE A 104 -8.20 2.18 18.99
CA PHE A 104 -8.56 1.90 17.61
C PHE A 104 -8.08 3.00 16.66
N ALA A 105 -8.19 4.26 17.09
CA ALA A 105 -7.78 5.42 16.32
C ALA A 105 -6.27 5.44 15.99
N ALA A 106 -5.44 4.78 16.80
CA ALA A 106 -4.00 4.66 16.53
C ALA A 106 -3.68 3.38 15.72
N ILE A 107 -4.28 2.25 16.10
CA ILE A 107 -3.96 0.94 15.52
C ILE A 107 -4.44 0.84 14.08
N VAL A 108 -5.68 1.21 13.78
CA VAL A 108 -6.30 0.95 12.48
C VAL A 108 -5.68 1.76 11.35
N PRO A 109 -5.45 3.08 11.47
CA PRO A 109 -4.80 3.83 10.40
C PRO A 109 -3.41 3.31 10.08
N LEU A 110 -2.62 2.96 11.12
CA LEU A 110 -1.27 2.46 10.95
C LEU A 110 -1.26 1.04 10.34
N ALA A 111 -2.17 0.16 10.78
CA ALA A 111 -2.34 -1.17 10.20
C ALA A 111 -2.76 -1.10 8.73
N ASN A 112 -3.71 -0.23 8.40
CA ASN A 112 -4.12 0.01 7.01
C ASN A 112 -2.93 0.50 6.16
N GLN A 113 -2.16 1.45 6.68
CA GLN A 113 -1.02 2.02 5.97
C GLN A 113 0.05 0.96 5.65
N ILE A 114 0.42 0.14 6.64
CA ILE A 114 1.43 -0.91 6.46
C ILE A 114 0.88 -2.06 5.60
N GLY A 115 -0.39 -2.43 5.81
CA GLY A 115 -1.06 -3.46 5.01
C GLY A 115 -1.08 -3.09 3.52
N CYS A 116 -1.38 -1.83 3.21
CA CYS A 116 -1.34 -1.35 1.82
C CYS A 116 0.08 -1.40 1.24
N HIS A 117 1.10 -0.99 2.00
CA HIS A 117 2.51 -1.08 1.55
C HIS A 117 2.95 -2.52 1.29
N ALA A 118 2.60 -3.44 2.18
CA ALA A 118 2.97 -4.84 2.06
C ALA A 118 2.23 -5.54 0.91
N LEU A 119 0.95 -5.21 0.68
CA LEU A 119 0.11 -5.87 -0.32
C LEU A 119 0.25 -5.29 -1.74
N LEU A 120 0.63 -4.01 -1.89
CA LEU A 120 0.72 -3.36 -3.19
C LEU A 120 1.65 -4.09 -4.18
N PRO A 121 2.86 -4.55 -3.78
CA PRO A 121 3.73 -5.32 -4.68
C PRO A 121 3.12 -6.64 -5.15
N PHE A 122 2.32 -7.30 -4.32
CA PHE A 122 1.63 -8.54 -4.69
C PHE A 122 0.50 -8.27 -5.68
N ALA A 123 -0.29 -7.21 -5.47
CA ALA A 123 -1.36 -6.85 -6.38
C ALA A 123 -0.85 -6.43 -7.79
N LEU A 124 0.38 -5.91 -7.87
CA LEU A 124 1.00 -5.49 -9.13
C LEU A 124 1.86 -6.58 -9.78
N GLY A 125 2.51 -7.44 -8.99
CA GLY A 125 3.56 -8.35 -9.46
C GLY A 125 3.17 -9.81 -9.65
N LEU A 126 1.94 -10.20 -9.30
CA LEU A 126 1.41 -11.58 -9.46
C LEU A 126 0.47 -11.74 -10.67
N ILE A 127 0.45 -10.76 -11.56
CA ILE A 127 -0.21 -10.79 -12.87
C ILE A 127 0.84 -11.21 -13.91
#